data_AF-A0AAP4U9L4-F1
#
_entry.id   AF-A0AAP4U9L4-F1
#
_cell.length_a   1.000
_cell.length_b   1.000
_cell.length_c   1.000
_cell.angle_alpha   90.00
_cell.angle_beta   90.00
_cell.angle_gamma   90.00
#
_symmetry.space_group_name_H-M   'P 1'
#
loop_
_entity.id
_entity.type
_entity.pdbx_description
1 polymer ?
#
loop_
_entity_poly.entity_id
_entity_poly.type
_entity_poly.pdbx_seq_one_letter_code
_entity_poly.pdbx_strand_id
1 'polypeptide(L)'
;MTLGYAYLSTDLNLSIAAVITGSVYPALFEEIIFRAILFGLLFRVCKWGFIPAAITTSLIFGFGHLYQSHDVISALMLFAFMAVAGSWFAWLYCECGYSIWYPMWMHLFMNATYGIFGMSGGAMGEASANIFKGLTIVLSLVYVYWLIKKGKPRAVTKQRLWKS
;
A
#
# COMPACT_ATOMS: atom_id res chain seq x y z
N MET A 1 -10.96 5.86 5.06
CA MET A 1 -11.71 4.68 4.57
C MET A 1 -12.91 4.35 5.44
N THR A 2 -12.76 4.20 6.76
CA THR A 2 -13.83 3.70 7.66
C THR A 2 -15.16 4.43 7.53
N LEU A 3 -15.17 5.76 7.67
CA LEU A 3 -16.42 6.54 7.51
C LEU A 3 -17.02 6.42 6.10
N GLY A 4 -16.16 6.29 5.09
CA GLY A 4 -16.59 6.10 3.70
C GLY A 4 -17.24 4.75 3.47
N TYR A 5 -16.66 3.68 4.01
CA TYR A 5 -17.20 2.33 3.86
C TYR A 5 -18.45 2.13 4.70
N ALA A 6 -18.53 2.76 5.88
CA ALA A 6 -19.77 2.83 6.67
C ALA A 6 -20.92 3.55 5.93
N TYR A 7 -20.59 4.48 5.03
CA TYR A 7 -21.56 5.12 4.15
C TYR A 7 -21.96 4.24 2.96
N LEU A 8 -21.02 3.46 2.41
CA LEU A 8 -21.26 2.61 1.24
C LEU A 8 -21.91 1.25 1.56
N SER A 9 -21.75 0.75 2.79
CA SER A 9 -22.16 -0.59 3.19
C SER A 9 -22.79 -0.58 4.57
N THR A 10 -23.88 -1.32 4.73
CA THR A 10 -24.49 -1.63 6.03
C THR A 10 -24.02 -2.97 6.59
N ASP A 11 -23.25 -3.74 5.82
CA ASP A 11 -22.75 -5.04 6.23
C ASP A 11 -21.61 -4.89 7.23
N LEU A 12 -21.58 -5.78 8.23
CA LEU A 12 -20.52 -5.84 9.23
C LEU A 12 -20.06 -7.29 9.44
N ASN A 13 -18.84 -7.57 9.02
CA ASN A 13 -18.15 -8.83 9.31
C ASN A 13 -17.13 -8.61 10.44
N LEU A 14 -17.54 -8.92 11.67
CA LEU A 14 -16.71 -8.78 12.87
C LEU A 14 -15.98 -10.08 13.25
N SER A 15 -15.80 -11.01 12.29
CA SER A 15 -15.06 -12.25 12.53
C SER A 15 -13.61 -11.96 12.86
N ILE A 16 -13.20 -12.29 14.09
CA ILE A 16 -11.82 -12.16 14.55
C ILE A 16 -10.89 -12.98 13.64
N ALA A 17 -11.31 -14.18 13.25
CA ALA A 17 -10.54 -15.02 12.35
C ALA A 17 -10.33 -14.33 10.99
N ALA A 18 -11.37 -13.70 10.42
CA ALA A 18 -11.26 -12.97 9.16
C ALA A 18 -10.35 -11.74 9.26
N VAL A 19 -10.40 -11.01 10.39
CA VAL A 19 -9.49 -9.87 10.64
C VAL A 19 -8.04 -10.35 10.76
N ILE A 20 -7.80 -11.46 11.45
CA ILE A 20 -6.44 -12.00 11.60
C ILE A 20 -5.89 -12.45 10.24
N THR A 21 -6.65 -13.28 9.50
CA THR A 21 -6.16 -13.87 8.25
C THR A 21 -6.18 -12.90 7.07
N GLY A 22 -7.15 -11.98 7.01
CA GLY A 22 -7.31 -11.01 5.93
C GLY A 22 -6.64 -9.66 6.18
N SER A 23 -6.22 -9.35 7.40
CA SER A 23 -5.63 -8.04 7.74
C SER A 23 -4.32 -8.15 8.50
N VAL A 24 -4.28 -8.88 9.63
CA VAL A 24 -3.07 -8.95 10.47
C VAL A 24 -1.93 -9.67 9.76
N TYR A 25 -2.18 -10.87 9.24
CA TYR A 25 -1.15 -11.64 8.54
C TYR A 25 -0.65 -10.95 7.27
N PRO A 26 -1.50 -10.48 6.34
CA PRO A 26 -1.04 -9.74 5.16
C PRO A 26 -0.23 -8.50 5.54
N ALA A 27 -0.74 -7.66 6.46
CA ALA A 27 -0.04 -6.44 6.86
C ALA A 27 1.33 -6.72 7.48
N LEU A 28 1.48 -7.80 8.25
CA LEU A 28 2.75 -8.17 8.84
C LEU A 28 3.71 -8.73 7.80
N PHE A 29 3.33 -9.82 7.13
CA PHE A 29 4.24 -10.57 6.27
C PHE A 29 4.53 -9.84 4.96
N GLU A 30 3.52 -9.26 4.32
CA GLU A 30 3.72 -8.57 3.05
C GLU A 30 4.56 -7.31 3.26
N GLU A 31 4.35 -6.54 4.32
CA GLU A 31 5.18 -5.35 4.54
C GLU A 31 6.61 -5.69 4.97
N ILE A 32 6.83 -6.79 5.70
CA ILE A 32 8.18 -7.28 6.00
C ILE A 32 8.89 -7.70 4.71
N ILE A 33 8.26 -8.56 3.92
CA ILE A 33 8.87 -9.13 2.71
C ILE A 33 9.08 -8.06 1.65
N PHE A 34 8.04 -7.29 1.32
CA PHE A 34 8.09 -6.38 0.18
C PHE A 34 8.71 -5.03 0.53
N ARG A 35 8.52 -4.49 1.75
CA ARG A 35 9.03 -3.15 2.11
C ARG A 35 10.34 -3.20 2.86
N ALA A 36 10.41 -3.93 3.97
CA ALA A 36 11.65 -3.98 4.75
C ALA A 36 12.75 -4.78 4.03
N ILE A 37 12.43 -5.95 3.49
CA ILE A 37 13.41 -6.83 2.84
C ILE A 37 13.62 -6.43 1.39
N LEU A 38 12.66 -6.65 0.50
CA LEU A 38 12.89 -6.53 -0.95
C LEU A 38 13.17 -5.08 -1.37
N PHE A 39 12.26 -4.16 -1.06
CA PHE A 39 12.46 -2.75 -1.40
C PHE A 39 13.62 -2.13 -0.61
N GLY A 40 13.70 -2.43 0.69
CA GLY A 40 14.79 -1.97 1.55
C GLY A 40 16.17 -2.40 1.04
N LEU A 41 16.32 -3.65 0.59
CA LEU A 41 17.56 -4.15 -0.02
C LEU A 41 17.89 -3.38 -1.30
N LEU A 42 16.96 -3.31 -2.26
CA LEU A 42 17.21 -2.63 -3.54
C LEU A 42 17.56 -1.15 -3.34
N PHE A 43 16.77 -0.43 -2.54
CA PHE A 43 16.91 1.02 -2.38
C PHE A 43 18.03 1.41 -1.43
N ARG A 44 18.16 0.77 -0.26
CA ARG A 44 19.10 1.20 0.79
C ARG A 44 20.45 0.51 0.72
N VAL A 45 20.49 -0.74 0.27
CA VAL A 45 21.73 -1.54 0.23
C VAL A 45 22.32 -1.52 -1.17
N CYS A 46 21.56 -1.91 -2.19
CA CYS A 46 22.01 -1.92 -3.59
C CYS A 46 22.04 -0.52 -4.23
N LYS A 47 21.57 0.52 -3.52
CA LYS A 47 21.58 1.93 -3.95
C LYS A 47 20.86 2.19 -5.29
N TRP A 48 19.83 1.40 -5.59
CA TRP A 48 18.95 1.72 -6.72
C TRP A 48 18.23 3.04 -6.48
N GLY A 49 17.82 3.72 -7.55
CA GLY A 49 16.88 4.84 -7.43
C GLY A 49 15.55 4.40 -6.84
N PHE A 50 14.81 5.36 -6.26
CA PHE A 50 13.49 5.11 -5.70
C PHE A 50 12.53 4.53 -6.75
N ILE A 51 12.47 5.10 -7.96
CA ILE A 51 11.57 4.65 -9.02
C ILE A 51 11.85 3.21 -9.44
N PRO A 52 13.07 2.82 -9.87
CA PRO A 52 13.33 1.44 -10.26
C PRO A 52 13.11 0.47 -9.09
N ALA A 53 13.52 0.79 -7.86
CA ALA A 53 13.28 -0.08 -6.71
C ALA A 53 11.79 -0.24 -6.38
N ALA A 54 11.03 0.86 -6.33
CA ALA A 54 9.61 0.86 -6.00
C ALA A 54 8.79 0.14 -7.06
N ILE A 55 9.02 0.44 -8.34
CA ILE A 55 8.30 -0.21 -9.43
C ILE A 55 8.64 -1.70 -9.46
N THR A 56 9.92 -2.11 -9.47
CA THR A 56 10.29 -3.53 -9.51
C THR A 56 9.65 -4.33 -8.37
N THR A 57 9.73 -3.84 -7.13
CA THR A 57 9.12 -4.53 -5.99
C THR A 57 7.60 -4.58 -6.06
N SER A 58 6.96 -3.51 -6.54
CA SER A 58 5.50 -3.45 -6.70
C SER A 58 4.98 -4.35 -7.82
N LEU A 59 5.75 -4.52 -8.90
CA LEU A 59 5.42 -5.46 -9.96
C LEU A 59 5.54 -6.91 -9.47
N ILE A 60 6.58 -7.25 -8.71
CA ILE A 60 6.71 -8.58 -8.08
C ILE A 60 5.54 -8.84 -7.12
N PHE A 61 5.13 -7.83 -6.34
CA PHE A 61 3.96 -7.91 -5.48
C PHE A 61 2.65 -8.13 -6.29
N GLY A 62 2.48 -7.39 -7.39
CA GLY A 62 1.35 -7.55 -8.30
C GLY A 62 1.29 -8.93 -8.95
N PHE A 63 2.43 -9.54 -9.29
CA PHE A 63 2.50 -10.92 -9.79
C PHE A 63 1.92 -11.92 -8.79
N GLY A 64 2.19 -11.73 -7.50
CA GLY A 64 1.62 -12.56 -6.43
C GLY A 64 0.09 -12.49 -6.31
N HIS A 65 -0.53 -11.49 -6.94
CA HIS A 65 -1.97 -11.25 -6.88
C HIS A 65 -2.71 -11.67 -8.16
N LEU A 66 -2.01 -12.13 -9.21
CA LEU A 66 -2.64 -12.48 -10.49
C LEU A 66 -3.73 -13.55 -10.37
N TYR A 67 -3.72 -14.37 -9.30
CA TYR A 67 -4.79 -15.33 -9.02
C TYR A 67 -6.17 -14.66 -8.79
N GLN A 68 -6.21 -13.33 -8.55
CA GLN A 68 -7.43 -12.53 -8.43
C GLN A 68 -7.95 -11.99 -9.78
N SER A 69 -7.25 -12.26 -10.89
CA SER A 69 -7.66 -11.85 -12.24
C SER A 69 -8.31 -13.00 -13.00
N HIS A 70 -9.17 -12.66 -13.96
CA HIS A 70 -9.95 -13.65 -14.73
C HIS A 70 -9.68 -13.59 -16.24
N ASP A 71 -9.01 -12.53 -16.69
CA ASP A 71 -8.67 -12.29 -18.08
C ASP A 71 -7.46 -11.34 -18.17
N VAL A 72 -6.91 -11.16 -19.37
CA VAL A 72 -5.71 -10.35 -19.59
C VAL A 72 -5.92 -8.87 -19.21
N ILE A 73 -7.12 -8.32 -19.42
CA ILE A 73 -7.42 -6.92 -19.11
C ILE A 73 -7.52 -6.74 -17.60
N SER A 74 -8.24 -7.62 -16.89
CA SER A 74 -8.31 -7.58 -15.42
C SER A 74 -6.95 -7.81 -14.77
N ALA A 75 -6.09 -8.65 -15.35
CA ALA A 75 -4.71 -8.84 -14.92
C ALA A 75 -3.87 -7.56 -15.07
N LEU A 76 -3.94 -6.89 -16.23
CA LEU A 76 -3.22 -5.64 -16.48
C LEU A 76 -3.69 -4.51 -15.55
N MET A 77 -5.00 -4.40 -15.33
CA MET A 77 -5.55 -3.42 -14.38
C MET A 77 -5.09 -3.69 -12.94
N LEU A 78 -5.11 -4.95 -12.51
CA LEU A 78 -4.60 -5.35 -11.20
C LEU A 78 -3.11 -5.03 -11.07
N PHE A 79 -2.32 -5.30 -12.10
CA PHE A 79 -0.89 -5.03 -12.09
C PHE A 79 -0.60 -3.53 -11.98
N ALA A 80 -1.30 -2.69 -12.74
CA ALA A 80 -1.20 -1.24 -12.65
C ALA A 80 -1.63 -0.72 -11.27
N PHE A 81 -2.74 -1.23 -10.74
CA PHE A 81 -3.23 -0.88 -9.40
C PHE A 81 -2.20 -1.21 -8.32
N MET A 82 -1.64 -2.42 -8.36
CA MET A 82 -0.62 -2.88 -7.41
C MET A 82 0.71 -2.17 -7.58
N ALA A 83 1.07 -1.76 -8.80
CA ALA A 83 2.25 -0.94 -9.05
C ALA A 83 2.14 0.42 -8.33
N VAL A 84 0.98 1.08 -8.43
CA VAL A 84 0.70 2.36 -7.76
C VAL A 84 0.65 2.19 -6.24
N ALA A 85 -0.14 1.23 -5.76
CA ALA A 85 -0.28 0.96 -4.33
C ALA A 85 1.08 0.58 -3.70
N GLY A 86 1.79 -0.36 -4.31
CA GLY A 86 3.10 -0.82 -3.88
C GLY A 86 4.12 0.32 -3.79
N SER A 87 4.16 1.19 -4.81
CA SER A 87 5.06 2.33 -4.85
C SER A 87 4.70 3.38 -3.81
N TRP A 88 3.42 3.59 -3.53
CA TRP A 88 2.97 4.44 -2.44
C TRP A 88 3.38 3.90 -1.06
N PHE A 89 3.24 2.60 -0.81
CA PHE A 89 3.73 1.99 0.44
C PHE A 89 5.26 2.09 0.57
N ALA A 90 6.01 1.92 -0.53
CA ALA A 90 7.46 2.12 -0.54
C ALA A 90 7.84 3.59 -0.25
N TRP A 91 7.09 4.55 -0.78
CA TRP A 91 7.25 5.97 -0.46
C TRP A 91 6.95 6.25 1.02
N LEU A 92 5.87 5.69 1.56
CA LEU A 92 5.49 5.83 2.96
C LEU A 92 6.57 5.27 3.89
N TYR A 93 7.11 4.09 3.57
CA TYR A 93 8.25 3.51 4.28
C TYR A 93 9.45 4.47 4.31
N CYS A 94 9.86 5.00 3.15
CA CYS A 94 10.97 5.95 3.07
C CYS A 94 10.72 7.23 3.86
N GLU A 95 9.58 7.88 3.61
CA GLU A 95 9.30 9.17 4.23
C GLU A 95 9.06 9.02 5.72
N CYS A 96 8.50 7.92 6.21
CA CYS A 96 8.36 7.68 7.64
C CYS A 96 9.63 7.12 8.31
N GLY A 97 10.81 7.52 7.80
CA GLY A 97 12.09 7.22 8.45
C GLY A 97 12.57 5.78 8.28
N TYR A 98 12.13 5.09 7.21
CA TYR A 98 12.42 3.67 6.99
C TYR A 98 11.91 2.77 8.13
N SER A 99 10.82 3.20 8.78
CA SER A 99 10.14 2.43 9.81
C SER A 99 9.03 1.61 9.17
N ILE A 100 9.05 0.29 9.39
CA ILE A 100 8.02 -0.62 8.87
C ILE A 100 6.66 -0.42 9.54
N TRP A 101 6.63 0.16 10.74
CA TRP A 101 5.38 0.33 11.49
C TRP A 101 4.35 1.15 10.72
N TYR A 102 4.76 2.20 10.02
CA TYR A 102 3.83 3.05 9.27
C TYR A 102 3.13 2.34 8.11
N PRO A 103 3.85 1.70 7.16
CA PRO A 103 3.19 0.91 6.13
C PRO A 103 2.42 -0.28 6.72
N MET A 104 2.92 -0.95 7.75
CA MET A 104 2.22 -2.07 8.39
C MET A 104 0.87 -1.66 8.99
N TRP A 105 0.83 -0.58 9.78
CA TRP A 105 -0.44 -0.08 10.35
C TRP A 105 -1.38 0.44 9.27
N MET A 106 -0.86 1.14 8.25
CA MET A 106 -1.67 1.58 7.11
C MET A 106 -2.33 0.38 6.42
N HIS A 107 -1.55 -0.63 6.06
CA HIS A 107 -2.04 -1.86 5.43
C HIS A 107 -3.09 -2.55 6.31
N LEU A 108 -2.78 -2.75 7.59
CA LEU A 108 -3.69 -3.37 8.54
C LEU A 108 -5.04 -2.65 8.57
N PHE A 109 -5.05 -1.33 8.76
CA PHE A 109 -6.30 -0.58 8.88
C PHE A 109 -7.07 -0.52 7.56
N MET A 110 -6.38 -0.46 6.43
CA MET A 110 -7.01 -0.51 5.11
C MET A 110 -7.72 -1.85 4.91
N ASN A 111 -7.03 -2.98 5.13
CA ASN A 111 -7.63 -4.32 4.97
C ASN A 111 -8.71 -4.60 6.01
N ALA A 112 -8.48 -4.23 7.27
CA ALA A 112 -9.46 -4.45 8.34
C ALA A 112 -10.74 -3.68 8.04
N THR A 113 -10.62 -2.41 7.64
CA THR A 113 -11.79 -1.61 7.26
C THR A 113 -12.49 -2.22 6.04
N TYR A 114 -11.73 -2.62 5.02
CA TYR A 114 -12.30 -3.20 3.80
C TYR A 114 -13.06 -4.51 4.11
N GLY A 115 -12.48 -5.40 4.92
CA GLY A 115 -13.10 -6.66 5.32
C GLY A 115 -14.28 -6.49 6.28
N ILE A 116 -14.20 -5.58 7.26
CA ILE A 116 -15.27 -5.33 8.23
C ILE A 116 -16.54 -4.87 7.50
N PHE A 117 -16.42 -3.98 6.51
CA PHE A 117 -17.57 -3.48 5.75
C PHE A 117 -17.97 -4.37 4.55
N GLY A 118 -17.43 -5.59 4.49
CA GLY A 118 -17.82 -6.59 3.47
C GLY A 118 -17.54 -6.16 2.04
N MET A 119 -16.50 -5.34 1.81
CA MET A 119 -16.26 -4.76 0.49
C MET A 119 -15.78 -5.83 -0.51
N SER A 120 -16.24 -5.70 -1.76
CA SER A 120 -15.99 -6.63 -2.86
C SER A 120 -15.03 -6.08 -3.92
N GLY A 121 -14.50 -6.97 -4.76
CA GLY A 121 -13.53 -6.66 -5.81
C GLY A 121 -12.06 -6.99 -5.46
N GLY A 122 -11.80 -7.69 -4.36
CA GLY A 122 -10.46 -8.15 -3.98
C GLY A 122 -9.49 -7.00 -3.69
N ALA A 123 -8.20 -7.20 -4.00
CA ALA A 123 -7.17 -6.18 -3.73
C ALA A 123 -7.43 -4.87 -4.50
N MET A 124 -7.91 -4.99 -5.75
CA MET A 124 -8.29 -3.84 -6.58
C MET A 124 -9.51 -3.13 -5.98
N GLY A 125 -10.51 -3.87 -5.52
CA GLY A 125 -11.77 -3.35 -5.00
C GLY A 125 -12.63 -2.67 -6.07
N GLU A 126 -13.87 -2.40 -5.71
CA GLU A 126 -14.81 -1.67 -6.57
C GLU A 126 -14.46 -0.18 -6.73
N ALA A 127 -14.97 0.43 -7.81
CA ALA A 127 -14.71 1.83 -8.14
C ALA A 127 -15.11 2.79 -7.01
N SER A 128 -16.26 2.58 -6.37
CA SER A 128 -16.75 3.38 -5.24
C SER A 128 -15.81 3.27 -4.02
N ALA A 129 -15.37 2.05 -3.69
CA ALA A 129 -14.44 1.78 -2.62
C ALA A 129 -13.06 2.41 -2.85
N ASN A 130 -12.64 2.52 -4.12
CA ASN A 130 -11.36 3.08 -4.52
C ASN A 130 -11.26 4.60 -4.34
N ILE A 131 -12.39 5.32 -4.32
CA ILE A 131 -12.41 6.75 -3.95
C ILE A 131 -11.83 6.94 -2.55
N PHE A 132 -12.22 6.09 -1.59
CA PHE A 132 -11.76 6.20 -0.21
C PHE A 132 -10.33 5.67 -0.01
N LYS A 133 -9.88 4.70 -0.82
CA LYS A 133 -8.45 4.34 -0.88
C LYS A 133 -7.63 5.53 -1.39
N GLY A 134 -8.04 6.15 -2.50
CA GLY A 134 -7.40 7.34 -3.06
C GLY A 134 -7.35 8.51 -2.08
N LEU A 135 -8.44 8.78 -1.35
CA LEU A 135 -8.46 9.80 -0.30
C LEU A 135 -7.45 9.50 0.81
N THR A 136 -7.30 8.24 1.20
CA THR A 136 -6.30 7.82 2.21
C THR A 136 -4.88 8.08 1.73
N ILE A 137 -4.59 7.79 0.46
CA ILE A 137 -3.31 8.13 -0.18
C ILE A 137 -3.08 9.64 -0.12
N VAL A 138 -4.04 10.44 -0.59
CA VAL A 138 -3.93 11.91 -0.61
C VAL A 138 -3.71 12.48 0.79
N LEU A 139 -4.46 12.02 1.79
CA LEU A 139 -4.30 12.47 3.18
C LEU A 139 -2.91 12.13 3.73
N SER A 140 -2.37 10.94 3.41
CA SER A 140 -1.00 10.57 3.79
C SER A 140 0.05 11.47 3.15
N LEU A 141 -0.11 11.81 1.86
CA LEU A 141 0.78 12.72 1.13
C LEU A 141 0.76 14.12 1.76
N VAL A 142 -0.44 14.65 2.03
CA VAL A 142 -0.62 15.97 2.67
C VAL A 142 0.00 15.99 4.06
N TYR A 143 -0.23 14.96 4.87
CA TYR A 143 0.31 14.87 6.22
C TYR A 143 1.84 14.83 6.25
N VAL A 144 2.46 13.96 5.44
CA VAL A 144 3.93 13.89 5.34
C VAL A 144 4.49 15.19 4.79
N TYR A 145 3.85 15.80 3.79
CA TYR A 145 4.29 17.09 3.26
C TYR A 145 4.24 18.20 4.31
N TRP A 146 3.19 18.22 5.14
CA TRP A 146 3.07 19.13 6.27
C TRP A 146 4.20 18.92 7.29
N LEU A 147 4.53 17.67 7.62
CA LEU A 147 5.68 17.36 8.49
C LEU A 147 7.00 17.85 7.89
N ILE A 148 7.19 17.70 6.58
CA ILE A 148 8.38 18.20 5.87
C ILE A 148 8.47 19.72 5.98
N LYS A 149 7.35 20.45 5.83
CA LYS A 149 7.30 21.90 6.07
C LYS A 149 7.64 22.29 7.51
N LYS A 150 7.40 21.41 8.48
CA LYS A 150 7.74 21.59 9.90
C LYS A 150 9.19 21.19 10.24
N GLY A 151 10.01 20.84 9.25
CA GLY A 151 11.44 20.56 9.43
C GLY A 151 11.82 19.09 9.37
N LYS A 152 10.86 18.17 9.13
CA LYS A 152 11.18 16.76 8.87
C LYS A 152 12.01 16.66 7.57
N PRO A 153 13.16 15.97 7.57
CA PRO A 153 13.93 15.74 6.34
C PRO A 153 13.13 14.87 5.35
N ARG A 154 13.22 15.21 4.06
CA ARG A 154 12.62 14.42 2.97
C ARG A 154 13.56 13.28 2.58
N ALA A 155 13.06 12.05 2.57
CA ALA A 155 13.87 10.87 2.23
C ALA A 155 13.99 10.66 0.72
N VAL A 156 12.89 10.82 -0.01
CA VAL A 156 12.81 10.67 -1.47
C VAL A 156 13.00 12.05 -2.11
N THR A 157 14.25 12.36 -2.47
CA THR A 157 14.62 13.61 -3.15
C THR A 157 14.73 13.41 -4.66
N LYS A 158 14.75 14.50 -5.43
CA LYS A 158 14.91 14.45 -6.90
C LYS A 158 16.18 13.69 -7.32
N GLN A 159 17.26 13.84 -6.55
CA GLN A 159 18.54 13.18 -6.79
C GLN A 159 18.43 11.66 -6.65
N ARG A 160 17.56 11.17 -5.74
CA ARG A 160 17.42 9.75 -5.40
C ARG A 160 16.35 9.02 -6.23
N LEU A 161 15.73 9.67 -7.21
CA LEU A 161 14.65 9.07 -8.00
C LEU A 161 15.14 7.93 -8.89
N TRP A 162 16.28 8.12 -9.56
CA TRP A 162 16.79 7.18 -10.56
C TRP A 162 18.08 6.46 -10.13
N LYS A 163 18.86 7.06 -9.23
CA LYS A 163 20.09 6.51 -8.66
C LYS A 163 20.21 6.98 -7.21
N SER A 164 20.62 6.12 -6.27
CA SER A 164 20.80 6.53 -4.87
C SER A 164 22.25 6.87 -4.52
#